data_AF-A0A142KJJ1-F1
#
_entry.id   AF-A0A142KJJ1-F1
#
_cell.length_a   1.000
_cell.length_b   1.000
_cell.length_c   1.000
_cell.angle_alpha   90.00
_cell.angle_beta   90.00
_cell.angle_gamma   90.00
#
_symmetry.space_group_name_H-M   'P 1'
#
loop_
_entity.id
_entity.type
_entity.pdbx_description
1 polymer ?
#
loop_
_entity_poly.entity_id
_entity_poly.type
_entity_poly.pdbx_seq_one_letter_code
_entity_poly.pdbx_strand_id
1 'polypeptide(L)' 'MSIDWISLGAVAAVTVVAAVAIVSVVAGGAMMLDRAKVRADAGGSGATGIATLGWVMIGVAGLAVLFGLYLIIPYFH' A
#
# COMPACT_ATOMS: atom_id res chain seq x y z
N MET A 1 -5.89 -32.62 19.70
CA MET A 1 -5.33 -31.46 18.97
C MET A 1 -5.37 -30.27 19.90
N SER A 2 -4.21 -29.82 20.39
CA SER A 2 -4.11 -28.59 21.19
C SER A 2 -3.99 -27.40 20.25
N ILE A 3 -4.79 -26.35 20.47
CA ILE A 3 -4.67 -25.11 19.73
C ILE A 3 -3.38 -24.42 20.17
N ASP A 4 -2.52 -24.10 19.22
CA ASP A 4 -1.37 -23.25 19.45
C ASP A 4 -1.80 -21.77 19.40
N TRP A 5 -2.10 -21.24 20.59
CA TRP A 5 -2.52 -19.86 20.79
C TRP A 5 -1.44 -18.84 20.41
N ILE A 6 -0.16 -19.22 20.46
CA ILE A 6 0.96 -18.33 20.09
C ILE A 6 0.97 -18.16 18.57
N SER A 7 0.83 -19.26 17.83
CA SER A 7 0.74 -19.22 16.37
C SER A 7 -0.45 -18.36 15.88
N LEU A 8 -1.61 -18.48 16.54
CA LEU A 8 -2.78 -17.65 16.22
C LEU A 8 -2.51 -16.15 16.46
N GLY A 9 -1.91 -15.82 17.61
CA GLY A 9 -1.54 -14.45 17.95
C GLY A 9 -0.53 -13.86 16.96
N ALA A 10 0.46 -14.64 16.53
CA ALA A 10 1.46 -14.22 15.55
C ALA A 10 0.84 -13.86 14.20
N VAL A 11 -0.02 -14.74 13.66
CA VAL A 11 -0.69 -14.48 12.38
C VAL A 11 -1.57 -13.23 12.47
N ALA A 12 -2.33 -13.07 13.55
CA ALA A 12 -3.15 -11.88 13.77
C ALA A 12 -2.30 -10.61 13.80
N ALA A 13 -1.21 -10.59 14.57
CA ALA A 13 -0.31 -9.45 14.67
C ALA A 13 0.31 -9.09 13.32
N VAL A 14 0.86 -10.07 12.59
CA VAL A 14 1.46 -9.86 11.26
C VAL A 14 0.42 -9.33 10.28
N THR A 15 -0.81 -9.85 10.32
CA THR A 15 -1.90 -9.43 9.43
C THR A 15 -2.27 -7.97 9.68
N VAL A 16 -2.42 -7.57 10.95
CA VAL A 16 -2.74 -6.17 11.30
C VAL A 16 -1.59 -5.24 10.91
N VAL A 17 -0.34 -5.60 11.19
CA VAL A 17 0.82 -4.78 10.83
C VAL A 17 0.93 -4.61 9.33
N ALA A 18 0.77 -5.68 8.55
CA ALA A 18 0.80 -5.62 7.09
C ALA A 18 -0.35 -4.76 6.54
N ALA A 19 -1.56 -4.91 7.08
CA ALA A 19 -2.71 -4.11 6.69
C ALA A 19 -2.48 -2.61 6.96
N VAL A 20 -2.00 -2.26 8.16
CA VAL A 20 -1.68 -0.88 8.51
C VAL A 20 -0.62 -0.31 7.57
N ALA A 21 0.46 -1.05 7.31
CA ALA A 21 1.53 -0.61 6.42
C ALA A 21 1.01 -0.32 5.01
N ILE A 22 0.24 -1.23 4.41
CA ILE A 22 -0.32 -1.06 3.06
C ILE A 22 -1.28 0.13 3.04
N VAL A 23 -2.20 0.22 4.00
CA VAL A 23 -3.18 1.31 4.09
C VAL A 23 -2.49 2.67 4.24
N SER A 24 -1.43 2.76 5.06
CA SER A 24 -0.67 4.00 5.23
C SER A 24 0.01 4.44 3.92
N VAL A 25 0.60 3.51 3.15
CA VAL A 25 1.20 3.82 1.85
C VAL A 25 0.14 4.30 0.85
N VAL A 26 -0.99 3.60 0.78
CA VAL A 26 -2.11 3.98 -0.11
C VAL A 26 -2.68 5.35 0.26
N ALA A 27 -2.93 5.59 1.56
CA ALA A 27 -3.43 6.87 2.06
C ALA A 27 -2.44 7.99 1.78
N GLY A 28 -1.13 7.77 1.98
CA GLY A 28 -0.08 8.73 1.65
C GLY A 28 -0.04 9.06 0.15
N GLY A 29 -0.10 8.04 -0.71
CA GLY A 29 -0.14 8.22 -2.17
C GLY A 29 -1.38 8.99 -2.63
N ALA A 30 -2.55 8.65 -2.10
CA ALA A 30 -3.80 9.35 -2.38
C ALA A 30 -3.76 10.81 -1.92
N MET A 31 -3.23 11.08 -0.72
CA MET A 31 -3.05 12.43 -0.19
C MET A 31 -2.13 13.28 -1.07
N MET A 32 -1.03 12.70 -1.57
CA MET A 32 -0.13 13.40 -2.49
C MET A 32 -0.81 13.70 -3.82
N LEU A 33 -1.56 12.74 -4.37
CA LEU A 33 -2.27 12.95 -5.63
C LEU A 33 -3.36 14.03 -5.50
N ASP A 34 -4.05 14.09 -4.36
CA ASP A 34 -5.04 15.13 -4.08
C ASP A 34 -4.39 16.52 -3.99
N ARG A 35 -3.27 16.64 -3.26
CA ARG A 35 -2.47 17.88 -3.20
C ARG A 35 -1.94 18.29 -4.58
N ALA A 36 -1.52 17.33 -5.40
CA ALA A 36 -1.05 17.59 -6.75
C ALA A 36 -2.17 18.17 -7.63
N LYS A 37 -3.39 17.62 -7.52
CA LYS A 37 -4.56 18.10 -8.25
C LYS A 37 -4.93 19.53 -7.86
N VAL A 38 -5.04 19.83 -6.56
CA VAL A 38 -5.28 21.18 -6.07
C VAL A 38 -4.22 22.17 -6.56
N ARG A 39 -2.94 21.75 -6.61
CA ARG A 39 -1.85 22.61 -7.08
C ARG A 39 -1.87 22.81 -8.60
N ALA A 40 -2.24 21.79 -9.37
CA ALA A 40 -2.41 21.88 -10.81
C ALA A 40 -3.55 22.86 -11.17
N ASP A 41 -4.68 22.75 -10.48
CA ASP A 41 -5.86 23.61 -10.68
C ASP A 41 -5.56 25.08 -10.35
N ALA A 42 -4.66 25.33 -9.38
CA ALA A 42 -4.18 26.67 -9.04
C ALA A 42 -3.11 27.22 -10.01
N GLY A 43 -2.78 26.52 -11.09
CA GLY A 43 -1.73 26.90 -12.04
C GLY A 43 -0.30 26.83 -11.46
N GLY A 44 -0.11 26.14 -10.34
CA GLY A 44 1.16 26.06 -9.64
C GLY A 44 2.15 25.10 -10.29
N SER A 45 3.40 25.54 -10.48
CA SER A 45 4.49 24.67 -10.90
C SER A 45 4.78 23.57 -9.86
N GLY A 46 5.23 22.41 -10.33
CA GLY A 46 5.59 21.26 -9.48
C GLY A 46 4.46 20.26 -9.19
N ALA A 47 3.23 20.51 -9.65
CA ALA A 47 2.11 19.57 -9.48
C ALA A 47 2.41 18.18 -10.07
N THR A 48 3.06 18.12 -11.23
CA THR A 48 3.47 16.86 -11.87
C THR A 48 4.38 16.02 -10.98
N GLY A 49 5.38 16.63 -10.33
CA GLY A 49 6.30 15.90 -9.46
C GLY A 49 5.62 15.29 -8.23
N ILE A 50 4.69 16.04 -7.62
CA ILE A 50 3.89 15.55 -6.49
C ILE A 50 2.96 14.40 -6.94
N ALA A 51 2.33 14.53 -8.12
CA ALA A 51 1.49 13.47 -8.69
C ALA A 51 2.31 12.20 -8.98
N THR A 52 3.51 12.34 -9.54
CA THR A 52 4.42 11.20 -9.79
C THR A 52 4.76 10.48 -8.50
N LEU A 53 5.10 11.20 -7.43
CA LEU A 53 5.40 10.59 -6.13
C LEU A 53 4.18 9.84 -5.57
N GLY A 54 2.98 10.43 -5.68
CA GLY A 54 1.73 9.78 -5.31
C GLY A 54 1.49 8.47 -6.07
N TRP A 55 1.65 8.49 -7.40
CA TRP A 55 1.52 7.29 -8.23
C TRP A 55 2.58 6.23 -7.94
N VAL A 56 3.82 6.61 -7.63
CA VAL A 56 4.86 5.67 -7.21
C VAL A 56 4.47 4.96 -5.92
N MET A 57 3.93 5.68 -4.92
CA MET A 57 3.45 5.07 -3.68
C MET A 57 2.31 4.07 -3.94
N ILE A 58 1.33 4.44 -4.79
CA ILE A 58 0.25 3.54 -5.20
C ILE A 58 0.80 2.32 -5.95
N GLY A 59 1.77 2.52 -6.84
CA GLY A 59 2.45 1.45 -7.56
C GLY A 59 3.14 0.47 -6.63
N VAL A 60 3.89 0.96 -5.63
CA VAL A 60 4.55 0.12 -4.62
C VAL A 60 3.54 -0.67 -3.80
N ALA A 61 2.43 -0.06 -3.37
CA ALA A 61 1.35 -0.78 -2.69
C ALA A 61 0.73 -1.86 -3.60
N GLY A 62 0.52 -1.56 -4.88
CA GLY A 62 0.04 -2.51 -5.87
C GLY A 62 0.99 -3.69 -6.06
N LEU A 63 2.30 -3.45 -6.14
CA LEU A 63 3.31 -4.50 -6.23
C LEU A 63 3.32 -5.39 -4.99
N ALA A 64 3.14 -4.84 -3.79
CA ALA A 64 3.03 -5.63 -2.57
C ALA A 64 1.79 -6.57 -2.60
N VAL A 65 0.65 -6.08 -3.10
CA VAL A 65 -0.55 -6.90 -3.29
C VAL A 65 -0.33 -7.99 -4.33
N LEU A 66 0.28 -7.66 -5.47
CA LEU A 66 0.61 -8.63 -6.52
C LEU A 66 1.57 -9.70 -6.03
N PHE A 67 2.54 -9.33 -5.20
CA PHE A 67 3.44 -10.28 -4.55
C PHE A 67 2.68 -11.20 -3.57
N GLY A 68 1.72 -10.67 -2.82
CA GLY A 68 0.82 -11.49 -2.01
C GLY A 68 0.03 -12.51 -2.83
N LEU A 69 -0.53 -12.10 -3.97
CA LEU A 69 -1.20 -13.01 -4.90
C LEU A 69 -0.26 -14.09 -5.46
N TYR A 70 0.97 -13.70 -5.83
CA TYR A 70 2.00 -14.61 -6.31
C TYR A 70 2.29 -15.75 -5.31
N LEU A 71 2.35 -15.43 -4.01
CA LEU A 71 2.58 -16.41 -2.95
C LEU A 71 1.34 -17.26 -2.64
N ILE A 72 0.13 -16.74 -2.81
CA ILE A 72 -1.11 -17.50 -2.56
C ILE A 72 -1.42 -18.46 -3.72
N ILE A 73 -1.10 -18.08 -4.96
CA ILE A 73 -1.44 -18.86 -6.15
C ILE A 73 -0.27 -19.80 -6.50
N PRO A 74 -0.41 -21.11 -6.26
CA PRO A 74 0.71 -22.06 -6.40
C PRO A 74 1.15 -22.28 -7.86
N TYR A 75 0.35 -21.91 -8.86
CA TYR A 75 0.75 -22.02 -10.26
C TYR A 75 1.75 -20.95 -10.70
N PHE A 76 1.94 -19.90 -9.90
CA PHE A 76 2.82 -18.79 -10.25
C PHE A 76 4.28 -19.02 -9.80
N HIS A 77 4.54 -19.98 -8.90
CA HIS A 77 5.87 -20.23 -8.34
C HIS A 77 6.19 -21.71 -8.16
#